data_AF-A0A3A4ZGT4-F1
#
_entry.id   AF-A0A3A4ZGT4-F1
#
_cell.length_a   1.000
_cell.length_b   1.000
_cell.length_c   1.000
_cell.angle_alpha   90.00
_cell.angle_beta   90.00
_cell.angle_gamma   90.00
#
_symmetry.space_group_name_H-M   'P 1'
#
loop_
_entity.id
_entity.type
_entity.pdbx_description
1 polymer ?
#
loop_
_entity_poly.entity_id
_entity_poly.type
_entity_poly.pdbx_seq_one_letter_code
_entity_poly.pdbx_strand_id
1 'polypeptide(L)'
;MDVSVFFARFYGSLFIILGLQSVFANLLGRTIKMTEDKAITVSTGYVTFLLGLVTVILHNIWVIDWRVVITILGWSTLIKGGIKIGFPEHVHKQAQIFKAQQKLWGIIIFLMGAWLMWTSF
;
A
#
# COMPACT_ATOMS: atom_id res chain seq x y z
N MET A 1 7.65 19.88 -10.01
CA MET A 1 6.59 19.51 -9.04
C MET A 1 7.27 19.28 -7.71
N ASP A 2 6.69 19.79 -6.63
CA ASP A 2 7.11 19.37 -5.30
C ASP A 2 6.96 17.85 -5.18
N VAL A 3 7.99 17.19 -4.67
CA VAL A 3 8.05 15.73 -4.51
C VAL A 3 6.82 15.20 -3.74
N SER A 4 6.30 16.00 -2.81
CA SER A 4 5.05 15.74 -2.08
C SER A 4 3.85 15.54 -3.01
N VAL A 5 3.66 16.43 -3.99
CA VAL A 5 2.53 16.38 -4.93
C VAL A 5 2.70 15.22 -5.90
N PHE A 6 3.94 14.92 -6.29
CA PHE A 6 4.24 13.72 -7.09
C PHE A 6 3.79 12.45 -6.37
N PHE A 7 4.17 12.28 -5.09
CA PHE A 7 3.76 11.11 -4.31
C PHE A 7 2.25 11.08 -4.03
N ALA A 8 1.61 12.24 -3.84
CA ALA A 8 0.16 12.31 -3.70
C ALA A 8 -0.55 11.76 -4.94
N ARG A 9 -0.10 12.15 -6.15
CA ARG A 9 -0.63 11.61 -7.42
C ARG A 9 -0.30 10.14 -7.59
N PHE A 10 0.93 9.74 -7.26
CA PHE A 10 1.38 8.34 -7.36
C PHE A 10 0.55 7.41 -6.46
N TYR A 11 0.50 7.66 -5.16
CA TYR A 11 -0.28 6.85 -4.22
C TYR A 11 -1.79 7.01 -4.43
N GLY A 12 -2.25 8.21 -4.77
CA GLY A 12 -3.65 8.49 -5.08
C GLY A 12 -4.16 7.64 -6.24
N SER A 13 -3.49 7.72 -7.38
CA SER A 13 -3.84 6.91 -8.58
C SER A 13 -3.70 5.41 -8.31
N LEU A 14 -2.62 4.97 -7.66
CA LEU A 14 -2.40 3.57 -7.29
C LEU A 14 -3.56 3.04 -6.45
N PHE A 15 -3.95 3.74 -5.39
CA PHE A 15 -5.01 3.30 -4.48
C PHE A 15 -6.40 3.38 -5.09
N ILE A 16 -6.68 4.35 -5.96
CA ILE A 16 -7.93 4.37 -6.72
C ILE A 16 -8.05 3.09 -7.56
N ILE A 17 -7.02 2.75 -8.35
CA ILE A 17 -7.03 1.57 -9.22
C ILE A 17 -7.15 0.28 -8.40
N LEU A 18 -6.33 0.12 -7.36
CA LEU A 18 -6.34 -1.08 -6.51
C LEU A 18 -7.65 -1.22 -5.73
N GLY A 19 -8.18 -0.12 -5.21
CA GLY A 19 -9.46 -0.09 -4.50
C GLY A 19 -10.62 -0.51 -5.40
N LEU A 20 -10.68 0.03 -6.62
CA LEU A 20 -11.69 -0.33 -7.61
C LEU A 20 -11.59 -1.82 -7.98
N GLN A 21 -10.38 -2.31 -8.29
CA GLN A 21 -10.16 -3.73 -8.59
C GLN A 21 -10.47 -4.65 -7.41
N SER A 22 -10.22 -4.20 -6.18
CA SER A 22 -10.58 -4.96 -4.97
C SER A 22 -12.09 -5.09 -4.82
N VAL A 23 -12.85 -4.04 -5.09
CA VAL A 23 -14.31 -4.03 -4.94
C VAL A 23 -15.01 -4.78 -6.08
N PHE A 24 -14.62 -4.54 -7.33
CA PHE A 24 -15.31 -5.09 -8.50
C PHE A 24 -14.73 -6.42 -9.00
N ALA A 25 -13.42 -6.63 -8.90
CA ALA A 25 -12.74 -7.83 -9.42
C ALA A 25 -12.21 -8.77 -8.33
N ASN A 26 -12.51 -8.48 -7.06
CA ASN A 26 -12.05 -9.25 -5.90
C ASN A 26 -10.52 -9.42 -5.85
N LEU A 27 -9.77 -8.39 -6.27
CA LEU A 27 -8.30 -8.43 -6.33
C LEU A 27 -7.70 -8.81 -4.98
N LEU A 28 -8.13 -8.17 -3.88
CA LEU A 28 -7.59 -8.40 -2.55
C LEU A 28 -7.77 -9.87 -2.11
N GLY A 29 -8.92 -10.48 -2.41
CA GLY A 29 -9.15 -11.90 -2.16
C GLY A 29 -8.22 -12.82 -2.96
N ARG A 30 -7.91 -12.48 -4.21
CA ARG A 30 -6.94 -13.22 -5.04
C ARG A 30 -5.52 -13.07 -4.49
N THR A 31 -5.12 -11.85 -4.15
CA THR A 31 -3.81 -11.58 -3.56
C THR A 31 -3.63 -12.30 -2.23
N ILE A 32 -4.66 -12.37 -1.38
CA ILE A 32 -4.62 -13.13 -0.13
C ILE A 32 -4.35 -14.61 -0.39
N LYS A 33 -4.98 -15.24 -1.40
CA LYS A 33 -4.68 -16.64 -1.77
C LYS A 33 -3.25 -16.81 -2.24
N MET A 34 -2.73 -15.86 -3.03
CA MET A 34 -1.34 -15.89 -3.51
C MET A 34 -0.29 -15.81 -2.39
N THR A 35 -0.66 -15.35 -1.19
CA THR A 35 0.26 -15.33 -0.04
C THR A 35 0.62 -16.73 0.49
N GLU A 36 -0.09 -17.78 0.07
CA GLU A 36 0.29 -19.18 0.36
C GLU A 36 1.64 -19.54 -0.28
N ASP A 37 1.94 -18.94 -1.43
CA ASP A 37 3.22 -19.10 -2.09
C ASP A 37 4.26 -18.14 -1.49
N LYS A 38 5.29 -18.72 -0.86
CA LYS A 38 6.38 -17.97 -0.25
C LYS A 38 7.19 -17.19 -1.28
N ALA A 39 7.43 -17.75 -2.46
CA ALA A 39 8.19 -17.09 -3.52
C ALA A 39 7.44 -15.84 -4.02
N ILE A 40 6.13 -15.92 -4.20
CA ILE A 40 5.30 -14.76 -4.56
C ILE A 40 5.29 -13.72 -3.44
N THR A 41 5.16 -14.16 -2.19
CA THR A 41 5.14 -13.27 -1.02
C THR A 41 6.45 -12.49 -0.87
N VAL A 42 7.59 -13.18 -1.01
CA VAL A 42 8.92 -12.57 -0.96
C VAL A 42 9.16 -11.66 -2.16
N SER A 43 8.81 -12.09 -3.37
CA SER A 43 8.99 -11.28 -4.60
C SER A 43 8.20 -9.98 -4.54
N THR A 44 6.92 -10.05 -4.16
CA THR A 44 6.12 -8.84 -3.94
C THR A 44 6.59 -8.05 -2.72
N GLY A 45 7.26 -8.69 -1.76
CA GLY A 45 7.94 -8.06 -0.63
C GLY A 45 9.05 -7.12 -1.09
N TYR A 46 9.92 -7.54 -2.01
CA TYR A 46 10.96 -6.69 -2.60
C TYR A 46 10.39 -5.45 -3.28
N VAL A 47 9.35 -5.62 -4.11
CA VAL A 47 8.68 -4.47 -4.75
C VAL A 47 8.11 -3.51 -3.71
N THR A 48 7.44 -4.05 -2.68
CA THR A 48 6.87 -3.25 -1.58
C THR A 48 7.98 -2.51 -0.82
N PHE A 49 9.09 -3.19 -0.50
CA PHE A 49 10.21 -2.61 0.21
C PHE A 49 10.85 -1.46 -0.57
N LEU A 50 11.12 -1.66 -1.87
CA LEU A 50 11.71 -0.63 -2.74
C LEU A 50 10.79 0.58 -2.89
N LEU A 51 9.48 0.39 -3.06
CA LEU A 51 8.52 1.50 -3.11
C LEU A 51 8.52 2.31 -1.82
N GLY A 52 8.51 1.65 -0.67
CA GLY A 52 8.62 2.30 0.64
C GLY A 52 9.95 3.05 0.79
N LEU A 53 11.06 2.43 0.40
CA LEU A 53 12.40 3.00 0.51
C LEU A 53 12.55 4.27 -0.32
N VAL A 54 12.14 4.22 -1.59
CA VAL A 54 12.13 5.39 -2.49
C VAL A 54 11.27 6.51 -1.90
N THR A 55 10.11 6.17 -1.33
CA THR A 55 9.23 7.15 -0.70
C THR A 55 9.88 7.80 0.52
N VAL A 56 10.50 7.03 1.42
CA VAL A 56 11.16 7.58 2.61
C VAL A 56 12.38 8.43 2.23
N ILE A 57 13.18 8.01 1.25
CA ILE A 57 14.36 8.77 0.82
C ILE A 57 13.97 10.13 0.23
N LEU A 58 12.93 10.16 -0.60
CA LEU A 58 12.51 11.35 -1.32
C LEU A 58 11.49 12.21 -0.54
N HIS A 59 10.79 11.63 0.43
CA HIS A 59 9.68 12.27 1.15
C HIS A 59 9.59 11.85 2.63
N ASN A 60 10.44 12.44 3.47
CA ASN A 60 10.44 12.26 4.94
C ASN A 60 10.15 13.58 5.65
N ILE A 61 8.89 14.02 5.62
CA ILE A 61 8.45 15.32 6.13
C ILE A 61 7.46 15.09 7.27
N TRP A 62 7.90 15.36 8.51
CA TRP A 62 7.08 15.23 9.72
C TRP A 62 6.43 16.56 10.13
N VAL A 63 5.78 17.23 9.17
CA VAL A 63 5.01 18.45 9.41
C VAL A 63 3.53 18.05 9.55
N ILE A 64 2.81 18.63 10.51
CA ILE A 64 1.40 18.32 10.79
C ILE A 64 0.50 18.93 9.70
N ASP A 65 0.59 18.39 8.49
CA ASP A 65 -0.29 18.63 7.35
C ASP A 65 -0.46 17.34 6.54
N TRP A 66 -1.11 17.40 5.37
CA TRP A 66 -1.38 16.21 4.55
C TRP A 66 -0.12 15.45 4.12
N ARG A 67 1.05 16.10 4.07
CA ARG A 67 2.33 15.47 3.65
C ARG A 67 2.79 14.41 4.64
N VAL A 68 2.41 14.51 5.92
CA VAL A 68 2.72 13.50 6.93
C VAL A 68 2.11 12.15 6.57
N VAL A 69 0.95 12.14 5.91
CA VAL A 69 0.29 10.89 5.50
C VAL A 69 1.17 10.15 4.50
N ILE A 70 1.82 10.85 3.58
CA ILE A 70 2.76 10.22 2.63
C ILE A 70 3.98 9.67 3.36
N THR A 71 4.51 10.39 4.35
CA THR A 71 5.64 9.90 5.15
C THR A 71 5.25 8.64 5.96
N ILE A 72 4.06 8.62 6.57
CA ILE A 72 3.52 7.44 7.25
C ILE A 72 3.32 6.28 6.26
N LEU A 73 2.80 6.55 5.06
CA LEU A 73 2.65 5.54 4.01
C LEU A 73 3.99 4.98 3.55
N GLY A 74 5.01 5.84 3.38
CA GLY A 74 6.37 5.43 3.01
C GLY A 74 6.96 4.47 4.03
N TRP A 75 6.96 4.85 5.32
CA TRP A 75 7.45 4.00 6.40
C TRP A 75 6.64 2.71 6.57
N SER A 76 5.31 2.79 6.52
CA SER A 76 4.42 1.61 6.59
C SER A 76 4.71 0.63 5.45
N THR A 77 4.89 1.14 4.23
CA THR A 77 5.18 0.34 3.04
C THR A 77 6.58 -0.29 3.14
N LEU A 78 7.58 0.47 3.60
CA LEU A 78 8.94 -0.03 3.81
C LEU A 78 8.97 -1.18 4.82
N ILE A 79 8.36 -0.99 5.99
CA ILE A 79 8.30 -2.00 7.07
C ILE A 79 7.56 -3.24 6.58
N LYS A 80 6.40 -3.09 5.93
CA LYS A 80 5.64 -4.21 5.37
C LYS A 80 6.45 -4.99 4.34
N GLY A 81 7.21 -4.30 3.49
CA GLY A 81 8.13 -4.92 2.53
C GLY A 81 9.19 -5.78 3.23
N GLY A 82 9.82 -5.23 4.27
CA GLY A 82 10.81 -5.96 5.07
C GLY A 82 10.23 -7.20 5.74
N ILE A 83 9.02 -7.10 6.32
CA ILE A 83 8.32 -8.24 6.92
C ILE A 83 7.99 -9.31 5.87
N LYS A 84 7.55 -8.93 4.67
CA LYS A 84 7.26 -9.88 3.59
C LYS A 84 8.49 -10.66 3.12
N ILE A 85 9.66 -10.04 3.15
CA ILE A 85 10.93 -10.68 2.76
C ILE A 85 11.45 -11.59 3.88
N GLY A 86 11.50 -11.08 5.12
CA GLY A 86 12.10 -11.79 6.25
C GLY A 86 11.19 -12.82 6.92
N PHE A 87 9.87 -12.62 6.86
CA PHE A 87 8.88 -13.42 7.60
C PHE A 87 7.63 -13.72 6.75
N PRO A 88 7.76 -14.37 5.58
CA PRO A 88 6.64 -14.61 4.68
C PRO A 88 5.52 -15.46 5.32
N GLU A 89 5.82 -16.39 6.24
CA GLU A 89 4.77 -17.18 6.92
C GLU A 89 3.87 -16.33 7.83
N HIS A 90 4.41 -15.27 8.44
CA HIS A 90 3.62 -14.35 9.28
C HIS A 90 2.62 -13.56 8.44
N VAL A 91 2.99 -13.19 7.21
CA VAL A 91 2.14 -12.42 6.30
C VAL A 91 0.91 -13.22 5.90
N HIS A 92 1.06 -14.51 5.61
CA HIS A 92 -0.08 -15.36 5.25
C HIS A 92 -1.12 -15.44 6.38
N LYS A 93 -0.69 -15.65 7.63
CA LYS A 93 -1.59 -15.69 8.79
C LYS A 93 -2.35 -14.38 8.97
N GLN A 94 -1.67 -13.25 8.85
CA GLN A 94 -2.29 -11.92 8.93
C GLN A 94 -3.29 -11.69 7.79
N ALA A 95 -2.92 -12.08 6.57
CA ALA A 95 -3.76 -11.91 5.38
C ALA A 95 -5.13 -12.60 5.50
N GLN A 96 -5.21 -13.76 6.17
CA GLN A 96 -6.49 -14.48 6.35
C GLN A 96 -7.48 -13.71 7.25
N ILE A 97 -7.00 -12.88 8.20
CA ILE A 97 -7.86 -12.06 9.06
C ILE A 97 -8.64 -11.03 8.24
N PHE A 98 -8.00 -10.49 7.19
CA PHE A 98 -8.59 -9.47 6.31
C PHE A 98 -9.52 -10.04 5.23
N LYS A 99 -9.53 -11.37 5.03
CA LYS A 99 -10.28 -12.04 3.96
C LYS A 99 -11.79 -11.81 4.05
N ALA A 100 -12.35 -11.83 5.27
CA ALA A 100 -13.78 -11.59 5.49
C ALA A 100 -14.20 -10.13 5.25
N GLN A 101 -13.25 -9.19 5.31
CA GLN A 101 -13.49 -7.75 5.19
C GLN A 101 -12.93 -7.15 3.89
N GLN A 102 -12.59 -7.98 2.91
CA GLN A 102 -11.89 -7.55 1.69
C GLN A 102 -12.59 -6.40 0.92
N LYS A 103 -13.92 -6.39 0.89
CA LYS A 103 -14.70 -5.33 0.23
C LYS A 103 -14.63 -4.01 1.00
N LEU A 104 -14.70 -4.07 2.33
CA LEU A 104 -14.56 -2.89 3.20
C LEU A 104 -13.17 -2.26 3.03
N TRP A 105 -12.12 -3.07 3.07
CA TRP A 105 -10.75 -2.61 2.86
C TRP A 105 -10.53 -2.04 1.45
N GLY A 106 -11.14 -2.64 0.42
CA GLY A 106 -11.13 -2.08 -0.94
C GLY A 106 -11.74 -0.69 -1.02
N ILE A 107 -12.87 -0.45 -0.34
CA ILE A 107 -13.52 0.87 -0.27
C ILE A 107 -12.65 1.88 0.47
N ILE A 108 -12.06 1.50 1.61
CA ILE A 108 -11.16 2.36 2.39
C ILE A 108 -9.94 2.77 1.54
N ILE A 109 -9.33 1.82 0.84
CA ILE A 109 -8.18 2.08 -0.05
C ILE A 109 -8.61 3.07 -1.16
N PHE A 110 -9.77 2.85 -1.79
CA PHE A 110 -10.27 3.76 -2.81
C PHE A 110 -10.47 5.20 -2.29
N LEU A 111 -11.13 5.35 -1.13
CA LEU A 111 -11.38 6.67 -0.52
C LEU A 111 -10.09 7.39 -0.15
N MET A 112 -9.12 6.65 0.39
CA MET A 112 -7.79 7.19 0.70
C MET A 112 -7.06 7.64 -0.57
N GLY A 113 -7.19 6.88 -1.66
CA GLY A 113 -6.65 7.25 -2.97
C GLY A 113 -7.29 8.51 -3.54
N ALA A 114 -8.62 8.61 -3.48
CA ALA A 114 -9.36 9.79 -3.93
C ALA A 114 -8.98 11.05 -3.15
N TRP A 115 -8.83 10.94 -1.83
CA TRP A 115 -8.40 12.04 -0.97
C TRP A 115 -6.98 12.51 -1.30
N LEU A 116 -6.02 11.58 -1.44
CA LEU A 116 -4.64 11.92 -1.84
C LEU A 116 -4.59 12.60 -3.22
N MET A 117 -5.37 12.09 -4.17
CA MET A 117 -5.45 12.67 -5.51
C MET A 117 -6.01 14.10 -5.45
N TRP A 118 -7.06 14.34 -4.65
CA TRP A 118 -7.64 15.67 -4.47
C TRP A 118 -6.65 16.66 -3.87
N THR A 119 -5.87 16.26 -2.86
CA THR A 119 -4.82 17.11 -2.26
C THR A 119 -3.64 17.44 -3.19
N SER A 120 -3.57 16.81 -4.36
CA SER A 120 -2.50 17.00 -5.33
C SER A 120 -2.78 18.07 -6.41
N PHE A 121 -3.97 18.66 -6.37
CA PHE A 121 -4.39 19.79 -7.22
C PHE A 121 -4.26 21.09 -6.43
#